data_AF-A0A537EUH4-F1
#
_entry.id   AF-A0A537EUH4-F1
#
_cell.length_a   1.000
_cell.length_b   1.000
_cell.length_c   1.000
_cell.angle_alpha   90.00
_cell.angle_beta   90.00
_cell.angle_gamma   90.00
#
_symmetry.space_group_name_H-M   'P 1'
#
loop_
_entity.id
_entity.type
_entity.pdbx_description
1 polymer ?
#
loop_
_entity_poly.entity_id
_entity_poly.type
_entity_poly.pdbx_seq_one_letter_code
_entity_poly.pdbx_strand_id
1 'polypeptide(L)'
;MNEISPDNVVALTTQGSPKPMEIIAADLEKTQRPVVLVGGFPSGHFSSQTIDASSATYRIDRRRLEAWTVVGRAIYDYERAIGLERF
;
A
#
# COMPACT_ATOMS: atom_id res chain seq x y z
N MET A 1 6.99 -19.47 11.83
CA MET A 1 6.16 -18.38 11.26
C MET A 1 5.36 -18.97 10.11
N ASN A 2 4.09 -18.62 9.98
CA ASN A 2 3.25 -19.05 8.85
C ASN A 2 3.47 -18.08 7.69
N GLU A 3 3.63 -18.62 6.49
CA GLU A 3 3.67 -17.83 5.26
C GLU A 3 2.30 -17.24 4.97
N ILE A 4 2.25 -15.96 4.57
CA ILE A 4 0.99 -15.24 4.31
C ILE A 4 0.45 -15.44 2.88
N SER A 5 1.27 -15.99 1.97
CA SER A 5 0.94 -16.32 0.56
C SER A 5 0.00 -15.32 -0.14
N PRO A 6 0.47 -14.06 -0.33
CA PRO A 6 -0.36 -13.00 -0.90
C PRO A 6 -0.62 -13.25 -2.39
N ASP A 7 -1.79 -12.86 -2.88
CA ASP A 7 -2.13 -12.89 -4.31
C ASP A 7 -1.86 -11.56 -5.02
N ASN A 8 -1.68 -10.48 -4.26
CA ASN A 8 -1.28 -9.17 -4.76
C ASN A 8 -0.48 -8.42 -3.70
N VAL A 9 0.72 -7.95 -4.07
CA VAL A 9 1.59 -7.17 -3.18
C VAL A 9 1.81 -5.79 -3.78
N VAL A 10 1.28 -4.75 -3.12
CA VAL A 10 1.44 -3.36 -3.54
C VAL A 10 2.42 -2.65 -2.62
N ALA A 11 3.51 -2.12 -3.16
CA ALA A 11 4.45 -1.29 -2.39
C ALA A 11 4.15 0.20 -2.55
N LEU A 12 3.91 0.88 -1.43
CA LEU A 12 3.74 2.34 -1.40
C LEU A 12 5.11 3.01 -1.24
N THR A 13 5.53 3.71 -2.28
CA THR A 13 6.86 4.34 -2.33
C THR A 13 6.83 5.64 -3.12
N THR A 14 7.66 6.59 -2.72
CA THR A 14 7.83 7.83 -3.46
C THR A 14 8.44 7.61 -4.85
N GLN A 15 9.02 6.43 -5.16
CA GLN A 15 9.55 6.12 -6.49
C GLN A 15 8.52 5.43 -7.41
N GLY A 16 7.34 5.08 -6.88
CA GLY A 16 6.29 4.40 -7.65
C GLY A 16 5.53 5.34 -8.58
N SER A 17 4.69 4.74 -9.42
CA SER A 17 3.83 5.49 -10.33
C SER A 17 2.73 6.26 -9.57
N PRO A 18 2.38 7.51 -9.94
CA PRO A 18 1.36 8.27 -9.22
C PRO A 18 -0.01 7.60 -9.32
N LYS A 19 -0.63 7.27 -8.19
CA LYS A 19 -1.98 6.71 -8.14
C LYS A 19 -2.66 7.05 -6.81
N PRO A 20 -3.88 7.63 -6.81
CA PRO A 20 -4.60 7.92 -5.57
C PRO A 20 -4.84 6.65 -4.75
N MET A 21 -4.74 6.75 -3.43
CA MET A 21 -4.91 5.59 -2.54
C MET A 21 -6.32 4.99 -2.64
N GLU A 22 -7.37 5.79 -2.83
CA GLU A 22 -8.73 5.31 -3.09
C GLU A 22 -8.84 4.36 -4.30
N ILE A 23 -8.09 4.62 -5.38
CA ILE A 23 -8.08 3.75 -6.57
C ILE A 23 -7.28 2.49 -6.30
N ILE A 24 -6.16 2.60 -5.56
CA ILE A 24 -5.40 1.43 -5.12
C ILE A 24 -6.27 0.54 -4.24
N ALA A 25 -7.01 1.10 -3.29
CA ALA A 25 -7.91 0.38 -2.41
C ALA A 25 -9.03 -0.35 -3.17
N ALA A 26 -9.64 0.32 -4.16
CA ALA A 26 -10.62 -0.31 -5.05
C ALA A 26 -10.04 -1.46 -5.89
N ASP A 27 -8.74 -1.46 -6.17
CA ASP A 27 -8.07 -2.58 -6.83
C ASP A 27 -7.69 -3.70 -5.86
N LEU A 28 -7.32 -3.37 -4.62
CA LEU A 28 -7.05 -4.34 -3.56
C LEU A 28 -8.31 -5.09 -3.13
N GLU A 29 -9.47 -4.43 -3.08
CA GLU A 29 -10.77 -5.05 -2.74
C GLU A 29 -11.12 -6.22 -3.66
N LYS A 30 -10.68 -6.17 -4.92
CA LYS A 30 -10.90 -7.24 -5.92
C LYS A 30 -10.00 -8.47 -5.72
N THR A 31 -9.08 -8.43 -4.77
CA THR A 31 -8.11 -9.51 -4.49
C THR A 31 -8.46 -10.25 -3.21
N GLN A 32 -8.08 -11.52 -3.12
CA GLN A 32 -8.44 -12.38 -1.99
C GLN A 32 -7.52 -12.19 -0.78
N ARG A 33 -6.23 -11.94 -1.00
CA ARG A 33 -5.21 -11.79 0.05
C ARG A 33 -4.27 -10.61 -0.27
N PRO A 34 -4.79 -9.38 -0.38
CA PRO A 34 -3.99 -8.20 -0.65
C PRO A 34 -2.97 -7.96 0.46
N VAL A 35 -1.77 -7.54 0.08
CA VAL A 35 -0.74 -7.01 0.98
C VAL A 35 -0.30 -5.64 0.51
N VAL A 36 -0.22 -4.70 1.46
CA VAL A 36 0.36 -3.38 1.24
C VAL A 36 1.68 -3.28 2.00
N LEU A 37 2.76 -2.94 1.30
CA LEU A 37 4.06 -2.67 1.90
C LEU A 37 4.23 -1.17 2.13
N VAL A 38 4.57 -0.79 3.37
CA VAL A 38 4.86 0.59 3.79
C VAL A 38 6.23 0.62 4.45
N GLY A 39 7.07 1.56 4.04
CA GLY A 39 8.40 1.75 4.64
C GLY A 39 8.30 2.34 6.03
N GLY A 40 8.67 1.56 7.05
CA GLY A 40 8.69 1.99 8.47
C GLY A 40 10.00 2.67 8.90
N PHE A 41 10.74 3.26 7.97
CA PHE A 41 12.04 3.89 8.21
C PHE A 41 11.96 5.40 7.94
N PRO A 42 12.77 6.24 8.62
CA PRO A 42 12.69 7.70 8.51
C PRO A 42 13.13 8.24 7.15
N SER A 43 14.02 7.53 6.46
CA SER A 43 14.53 7.93 5.14
C SER A 43 15.10 6.74 4.37
N GLY A 44 15.15 6.86 3.05
CA GLY A 44 15.67 5.83 2.15
C GLY A 44 14.58 5.26 1.24
N HIS A 45 14.90 4.14 0.62
CA HIS A 45 14.01 3.40 -0.27
C HIS A 45 14.06 1.91 0.07
N PHE A 46 13.04 1.17 -0.38
CA PHE A 46 13.10 -0.29 -0.34
C PHE A 46 14.30 -0.82 -1.13
N SER A 47 14.83 -1.97 -0.73
CA SER A 47 15.83 -2.67 -1.53
C SER A 47 15.21 -3.17 -2.83
N SER A 48 16.04 -3.46 -3.84
CA SER A 48 15.58 -4.09 -5.08
C SER A 48 14.84 -5.39 -4.79
N GLN A 49 15.36 -6.23 -3.89
CA GLN A 49 14.72 -7.48 -3.48
C GLN A 49 13.28 -7.28 -2.97
N THR A 50 13.02 -6.23 -2.19
CA THR A 50 11.67 -5.93 -1.70
C THR A 50 10.75 -5.41 -2.81
N ILE A 51 11.29 -4.61 -3.75
CA ILE A 51 10.53 -4.12 -4.90
C ILE A 51 10.21 -5.26 -5.87
N ASP A 52 11.15 -6.16 -6.14
CA ASP A 52 10.99 -7.31 -7.03
C ASP A 52 9.95 -8.31 -6.50
N ALA A 53 9.73 -8.34 -5.19
CA ALA A 53 8.68 -9.12 -4.54
C ALA A 53 7.30 -8.44 -4.60
N SER A 54 7.19 -7.21 -5.10
CA SER A 54 5.93 -6.48 -5.24
C SER A 54 5.35 -6.62 -6.65
N SER A 55 4.03 -6.80 -6.74
CA SER A 55 3.28 -6.84 -7.99
C SER A 55 3.18 -5.45 -8.64
N ALA A 56 3.18 -4.39 -7.82
CA ALA A 56 3.16 -3.01 -8.29
C ALA A 56 3.74 -2.04 -7.26
N THR A 57 4.21 -0.90 -7.74
CA THR A 57 4.67 0.21 -6.91
C THR A 57 3.90 1.49 -7.22
N TYR A 58 3.40 2.14 -6.18
CA TYR A 58 2.60 3.36 -6.31
C TYR A 58 3.02 4.47 -5.36
N ARG A 59 2.91 5.71 -5.83
CA ARG A 59 3.05 6.94 -5.06
C ARG A 59 1.66 7.54 -4.83
N ILE A 60 1.24 7.61 -3.57
CA ILE A 60 -0.11 8.06 -3.19
C ILE A 60 -0.24 9.55 -2.90
N ASP A 61 0.89 10.27 -2.82
CA ASP A 61 0.91 11.71 -2.55
C ASP A 61 2.10 12.37 -3.28
N ARG A 62 1.95 13.66 -3.60
CA ARG A 62 3.03 14.44 -4.22
C ARG A 62 4.14 14.77 -3.23
N ARG A 63 3.83 14.80 -1.93
CA ARG A 63 4.77 15.04 -0.84
C ARG A 63 5.22 13.71 -0.24
N ARG A 64 6.37 13.72 0.44
CA ARG A 64 6.70 12.62 1.35
C ARG A 64 5.75 12.70 2.55
N LEU A 65 5.22 11.56 2.95
CA LEU A 65 4.36 11.42 4.12
C LEU A 65 5.08 10.52 5.12
N GLU A 66 4.79 10.75 6.41
CA GLU A 66 5.23 9.85 7.48
C GLU A 66 4.55 8.48 7.33
N ALA A 67 5.24 7.42 7.78
CA ALA A 67 4.76 6.05 7.63
C ALA A 67 3.36 5.86 8.25
N TRP A 68 3.10 6.45 9.42
CA TRP A 68 1.78 6.40 10.07
C TRP A 68 0.69 7.11 9.26
N THR A 69 1.01 8.18 8.54
CA THR A 69 0.05 8.86 7.66
C THR A 69 -0.28 8.00 6.46
N VAL A 70 0.72 7.32 5.88
CA VAL A 70 0.52 6.37 4.78
C VAL A 70 -0.35 5.19 5.24
N VAL A 71 -0.04 4.58 6.39
CA VAL A 71 -0.81 3.47 6.97
C VAL A 71 -2.25 3.91 7.26
N GLY A 72 -2.45 5.05 7.93
CA GLY A 72 -3.78 5.55 8.25
C GLY A 72 -4.65 5.80 7.01
N ARG A 73 -4.08 6.39 5.96
CA ARG A 73 -4.79 6.57 4.67
C ARG A 73 -5.08 5.23 3.98
N ALA A 74 -4.13 4.30 3.99
CA ALA A 74 -4.30 3.00 3.35
C ALA A 74 -5.40 2.18 4.03
N ILE A 75 -5.44 2.17 5.37
CA ILE A 75 -6.49 1.51 6.15
C ILE A 75 -7.84 2.18 5.85
N TYR A 76 -7.92 3.50 5.97
CA TYR A 76 -9.17 4.24 5.76
C TYR A 76 -9.75 4.01 4.36
N ASP A 77 -8.95 4.20 3.30
CA ASP A 77 -9.44 4.02 1.93
C ASP A 77 -9.79 2.56 1.64
N TYR A 78 -9.10 1.60 2.24
CA TYR A 78 -9.47 0.18 2.13
C TYR A 78 -10.78 -0.13 2.85
N GLU A 79 -10.96 0.34 4.10
CA GLU A 79 -12.21 0.21 4.84
C GLU A 79 -13.39 0.79 4.06
N ARG A 80 -13.21 1.95 3.43
CA ARG A 80 -14.21 2.55 2.53
C ARG A 80 -14.49 1.66 1.32
N ALA A 81 -13.45 1.15 0.66
CA ALA A 81 -13.59 0.30 -0.51
C ALA A 81 -14.41 -0.97 -0.21
N ILE A 82 -14.27 -1.55 0.98
CA ILE A 82 -15.02 -2.73 1.42
C ILE A 82 -16.32 -2.40 2.19
N GLY A 83 -16.70 -1.12 2.27
CA GLY A 83 -17.95 -0.68 2.91
C GLY A 83 -17.97 -0.80 4.45
N LEU A 84 -16.81 -0.74 5.10
CA LEU A 84 -16.67 -0.76 6.57
C LEU A 84 -16.68 0.63 7.23
N GLU A 85 -16.82 1.70 6.46
CA GLU A 85 -16.93 3.06 6.98
C GLU A 85 -18.08 3.17 8.01
N ARG A 86 -17.73 3.42 9.28
CA ARG A 86 -18.69 3.66 10.37
C ARG A 86 -18.72 5.16 10.71
N PHE A 87 -19.93 5.65 11.02
CA PHE A 87 -20.22 7.04 11.35
C PHE A 87 -19.44 7.55 12.58
#